data_AF-A0AAN0JGX6-F1
#
_entry.id   AF-A0AAN0JGX6-F1
#
_cell.length_a   1.000
_cell.length_b   1.000
_cell.length_c   1.000
_cell.angle_alpha   90.00
_cell.angle_beta   90.00
_cell.angle_gamma   90.00
#
_symmetry.space_group_name_H-M   'P 1'
#
loop_
_entity.id
_entity.type
_entity.pdbx_description
1 polymer ?
#
loop_
_entity_poly.entity_id
_entity_poly.type
_entity_poly.pdbx_seq_one_letter_code
_entity_poly.pdbx_strand_id
1 'polypeptide(L)'
;MFWGLKLTSGKKYKSIVEQSFHVSHAVLQLSNDIPPDFGLEVHVILHNIDYIVCFLSRSAPQTPLNLEISEGEEMTVYACPNTSTPYSERVSVHLTGYYCLEQSQDEESFCGEEEDELISEEESSEEEGEFSKEDFGEVSLTRLHL
;
A
#
# COMPACT_ATOMS: atom_id res chain seq x y z
N MET A 1 -1.63 5.72 9.19
CA MET A 1 -3.08 5.77 9.56
C MET A 1 -3.93 5.48 8.31
N PHE A 2 -5.15 4.95 8.40
CA PHE A 2 -5.99 4.69 7.19
C PHE A 2 -6.44 5.97 6.49
N TRP A 3 -6.41 5.98 5.15
CA TRP A 3 -6.98 7.01 4.29
C TRP A 3 -8.01 6.38 3.34
N GLY A 4 -9.10 7.09 3.04
CA GLY A 4 -10.07 6.64 2.04
C GLY A 4 -10.99 7.74 1.52
N LEU A 5 -11.36 7.64 0.25
CA LEU A 5 -12.21 8.60 -0.46
C LEU A 5 -13.24 7.88 -1.33
N LYS A 6 -14.53 8.18 -1.14
CA LYS A 6 -15.61 7.69 -2.01
C LYS A 6 -15.96 8.72 -3.09
N LEU A 7 -15.55 8.43 -4.32
CA LEU A 7 -15.93 9.18 -5.51
C LEU A 7 -17.32 8.75 -5.97
N THR A 8 -18.16 9.71 -6.35
CA THR A 8 -19.32 9.48 -7.21
C THR A 8 -18.95 9.88 -8.63
N SER A 9 -19.25 9.02 -9.60
CA SER A 9 -19.08 9.30 -11.03
C SER A 9 -19.66 10.66 -11.43
N GLY A 10 -18.95 11.40 -12.27
CA GLY A 10 -19.33 12.75 -12.74
C GLY A 10 -19.13 13.88 -11.71
N LYS A 11 -18.72 13.59 -10.47
CA LYS A 11 -18.35 14.61 -9.48
C LYS A 11 -16.84 14.75 -9.37
N LYS A 12 -16.37 16.00 -9.26
CA LYS A 12 -14.98 16.32 -8.93
C LYS A 12 -14.85 16.68 -7.44
N TYR A 13 -13.84 16.11 -6.79
CA TYR A 13 -13.52 16.32 -5.38
C TYR A 13 -12.20 17.08 -5.33
N LYS A 14 -12.22 18.30 -4.79
CA LYS A 14 -11.04 19.19 -4.75
C LYS A 14 -10.70 19.52 -3.30
N SER A 15 -9.42 19.39 -2.94
CA SER A 15 -8.91 19.67 -1.60
C SER A 15 -7.44 20.12 -1.67
N ILE A 16 -7.02 20.90 -0.68
CA ILE A 16 -5.61 21.04 -0.33
C ILE A 16 -5.29 19.87 0.61
N VAL A 17 -4.13 19.24 0.42
CA VAL A 17 -3.73 18.05 1.18
C VAL A 17 -3.13 18.48 2.53
N GLU A 18 -3.76 18.07 3.63
CA GLU A 18 -3.39 18.48 5.00
C GLU A 18 -2.29 17.61 5.63
N GLN A 19 -2.08 16.39 5.12
CA GLN A 19 -1.04 15.46 5.55
C GLN A 19 -0.72 14.53 4.37
N SER A 20 0.55 14.23 4.12
CA SER A 20 0.96 13.33 3.03
C SER A 20 0.33 11.92 3.18
N PHE A 21 -0.06 11.32 2.06
CA PHE A 21 -0.64 9.96 2.04
C PHE A 21 -0.34 9.20 0.75
N HIS A 22 -0.35 7.87 0.84
CA HIS A 22 -0.31 6.99 -0.31
C HIS A 22 -1.71 6.50 -0.69
N VAL A 23 -2.09 6.61 -1.97
CA VAL A 23 -3.24 5.90 -2.54
C VAL A 23 -2.77 4.54 -3.05
N SER A 24 -3.26 3.48 -2.40
CA SER A 24 -2.83 2.10 -2.65
C SER A 24 -3.75 1.31 -3.57
N HIS A 25 -5.04 1.65 -3.63
CA HIS A 25 -6.05 0.90 -4.35
C HIS A 25 -7.19 1.79 -4.84
N ALA A 26 -7.74 1.45 -6.01
CA ALA A 26 -9.02 1.93 -6.50
C ALA A 26 -9.97 0.76 -6.74
N VAL A 27 -11.23 0.88 -6.29
CA VAL A 27 -12.25 -0.18 -6.38
C VAL A 27 -13.59 0.38 -6.89
N LEU A 28 -14.08 -0.19 -7.98
CA LEU A 28 -15.42 0.03 -8.52
C LEU A 28 -16.47 -0.64 -7.63
N GLN A 29 -17.41 0.13 -7.10
CA GLN A 29 -18.54 -0.42 -6.34
C GLN A 29 -19.53 -1.10 -7.30
N LEU A 30 -19.44 -2.42 -7.44
CA LEU A 30 -20.32 -3.19 -8.30
C LEU A 30 -21.79 -3.15 -7.82
N SER A 31 -22.72 -3.01 -8.77
CA SER A 31 -24.15 -3.25 -8.57
C SER A 31 -24.73 -4.06 -9.74
N ASN A 32 -26.00 -4.45 -9.63
CA ASN A 32 -26.72 -5.12 -10.72
C ASN A 32 -27.09 -4.17 -11.88
N ASP A 33 -27.06 -2.85 -11.62
CA ASP A 33 -27.40 -1.81 -12.61
C ASP A 33 -26.19 -1.43 -13.50
N ILE A 34 -25.00 -1.93 -13.18
CA ILE A 34 -23.77 -1.70 -13.97
C ILE A 34 -23.71 -2.71 -15.11
N PRO A 35 -23.84 -2.30 -16.39
CA PRO A 35 -23.87 -3.24 -17.50
C PRO A 35 -22.50 -3.91 -17.74
N PRO A 36 -22.44 -5.05 -18.47
CA PRO A 36 -21.23 -5.86 -18.59
C PRO A 36 -20.04 -5.16 -19.28
N ASP A 37 -20.35 -4.23 -20.17
CA ASP A 37 -19.42 -3.41 -20.97
C ASP A 37 -19.05 -2.07 -20.30
N PHE A 38 -19.58 -1.79 -19.10
CA PHE A 38 -19.27 -0.58 -18.37
C PHE A 38 -17.79 -0.52 -17.94
N GLY A 39 -17.18 0.64 -18.17
CA GLY A 39 -15.91 1.01 -17.57
C GLY A 39 -15.82 2.50 -17.27
N LEU A 40 -14.87 2.86 -16.40
CA LEU A 40 -14.57 4.24 -16.05
C LEU A 40 -13.08 4.48 -15.90
N GLU A 41 -12.70 5.72 -16.10
CA GLU A 41 -11.37 6.25 -15.85
C GLU A 41 -11.39 7.01 -14.51
N VAL A 42 -10.39 6.74 -13.68
CA VAL A 42 -10.12 7.53 -12.47
C VAL A 42 -9.04 8.54 -12.81
N HIS A 43 -9.32 9.80 -12.52
CA HIS A 43 -8.46 10.93 -12.81
C HIS A 43 -7.98 11.60 -11.54
N VAL A 44 -6.72 12.03 -11.56
CA VAL A 44 -6.10 12.88 -10.54
C VAL A 44 -5.50 14.09 -11.25
N ILE A 45 -5.90 15.29 -10.85
CA ILE A 45 -5.31 16.55 -11.26
C ILE A 45 -4.38 17.02 -10.14
N LEU A 46 -3.09 17.21 -10.48
CA LEU A 46 -2.07 17.81 -9.64
C LEU A 46 -1.34 18.86 -10.47
N HIS A 47 -1.00 20.00 -9.87
CA HIS A 47 -0.27 21.09 -10.55
C HIS A 47 -0.93 21.58 -11.86
N ASN A 48 -2.27 21.52 -11.95
CA ASN A 48 -3.08 21.77 -13.15
C ASN A 48 -2.86 20.81 -14.34
N ILE A 49 -2.22 19.66 -14.13
CA ILE A 49 -2.07 18.58 -15.11
C ILE A 49 -3.01 17.44 -14.72
N ASP A 50 -3.78 16.95 -15.69
CA ASP A 50 -4.79 15.89 -15.52
C ASP A 50 -4.20 14.53 -15.93
N TYR A 51 -4.20 13.56 -15.00
CA TYR A 51 -3.65 12.22 -15.18
C TYR A 51 -4.73 11.15 -15.01
N ILE A 52 -4.87 10.26 -16.00
CA ILE A 52 -5.60 9.00 -15.83
C ILE A 52 -4.71 8.07 -15.00
N VAL A 53 -5.15 7.70 -13.79
CA VAL A 53 -4.37 6.85 -12.88
C VAL A 53 -4.76 5.38 -12.96
N CYS A 54 -6.02 5.07 -13.32
CA CYS A 54 -6.43 3.71 -13.67
C CYS A 54 -7.73 3.70 -14.47
N PHE A 55 -7.98 2.57 -15.13
CA PHE A 55 -9.28 2.20 -15.68
C PHE A 55 -9.87 1.07 -14.82
N LEU A 56 -11.18 1.12 -14.57
CA LEU A 56 -11.93 0.12 -13.80
C LEU A 56 -13.15 -0.35 -14.60
N SER A 57 -13.47 -1.63 -14.55
CA SER A 57 -14.60 -2.23 -15.28
C SER A 57 -15.25 -3.36 -14.49
N ARG A 58 -16.33 -3.95 -14.99
CA ARG A 58 -16.94 -5.13 -14.35
C ARG A 58 -16.02 -6.36 -14.33
N SER A 59 -15.09 -6.50 -15.29
CA SER A 59 -14.10 -7.58 -15.35
C SER A 59 -12.82 -7.29 -14.56
N ALA A 60 -12.46 -6.02 -14.41
CA ALA A 60 -11.36 -5.54 -13.57
C ALA A 60 -11.91 -4.48 -12.59
N PRO A 61 -12.63 -4.89 -11.53
CA PRO A 61 -13.30 -3.96 -10.62
C PRO A 61 -12.36 -3.35 -9.58
N GLN A 62 -11.10 -3.77 -9.52
CA GLN A 62 -10.10 -3.22 -8.62
C GLN A 62 -8.74 -3.13 -9.31
N THR A 63 -8.00 -2.09 -9.00
CA THR A 63 -6.64 -1.84 -9.52
C THR A 63 -5.76 -1.38 -8.36
N PRO A 64 -4.61 -2.04 -8.11
CA PRO A 64 -3.61 -1.53 -7.17
C PRO A 64 -2.97 -0.27 -7.75
N LEU A 65 -2.63 0.67 -6.87
CA LEU A 65 -2.03 1.95 -7.16
C LEU A 65 -0.80 2.15 -6.28
N ASN A 66 0.12 3.00 -6.73
CA ASN A 66 1.23 3.48 -5.93
C ASN A 66 1.40 4.98 -6.20
N LEU A 67 0.44 5.77 -5.70
CA LEU A 67 0.48 7.23 -5.80
C LEU A 67 0.82 7.78 -4.42
N GLU A 68 1.85 8.62 -4.34
CA GLU A 68 2.16 9.43 -3.17
C GLU A 68 1.66 10.84 -3.42
N ILE A 69 0.89 11.38 -2.48
CA ILE A 69 0.33 12.74 -2.53
C ILE A 69 0.92 13.50 -1.34
N SER A 70 1.56 14.62 -1.61
CA SER A 70 2.29 15.40 -0.61
C SER A 70 1.42 16.44 0.09
N GLU A 71 1.74 16.76 1.33
CA GLU A 71 1.17 17.91 2.04
C GLU A 71 1.30 19.21 1.22
N GLY A 72 0.26 20.03 1.26
CA GLY A 72 0.19 21.31 0.54
C GLY A 72 -0.20 21.20 -0.93
N GLU A 73 -0.25 20.00 -1.52
CA GLU A 73 -0.70 19.84 -2.91
C GLU A 73 -2.19 20.19 -3.08
N GLU A 74 -2.51 20.95 -4.12
CA GLU A 74 -3.88 21.18 -4.56
C GLU A 74 -4.33 20.03 -5.47
N MET A 75 -4.95 19.02 -4.88
CA MET A 75 -5.41 17.82 -5.58
C MET A 75 -6.88 17.96 -6.01
N THR A 76 -7.20 17.54 -7.24
CA THR A 76 -8.58 17.27 -7.65
C THR A 76 -8.72 15.85 -8.17
N VAL A 77 -9.61 15.04 -7.58
CA VAL A 77 -9.85 13.65 -7.97
C VAL A 77 -11.27 13.51 -8.52
N TYR A 78 -11.44 12.74 -9.60
CA TYR A 78 -12.75 12.41 -10.14
C TYR A 78 -12.78 11.07 -10.86
N ALA A 79 -13.98 10.57 -11.11
CA ALA A 79 -14.22 9.38 -11.91
C ALA A 79 -15.20 9.73 -13.04
N CYS A 80 -14.90 9.32 -14.27
CA CYS A 80 -15.79 9.49 -15.43
C CYS A 80 -15.88 8.19 -16.23
N PRO A 81 -17.09 7.75 -16.64
CA PRO A 81 -17.25 6.55 -17.44
C PRO A 81 -16.81 6.80 -18.88
N ASN A 82 -16.26 5.75 -19.50
CA ASN A 82 -15.80 5.79 -20.89
C ASN A 82 -16.96 5.82 -21.91
N THR A 83 -18.20 5.66 -21.45
CA THR A 83 -19.41 5.57 -22.28
C THR A 83 -20.54 6.43 -21.71
N SER A 84 -21.21 7.17 -22.60
CA SER A 84 -22.38 7.99 -22.28
C SER A 84 -23.64 7.14 -22.12
N THR A 85 -23.65 6.25 -21.12
CA THR A 85 -24.84 5.46 -20.74
C THR A 85 -25.62 6.15 -19.61
N PRO A 86 -26.96 6.01 -19.53
CA PRO A 86 -27.77 6.65 -18.48
C PRO A 86 -27.48 6.15 -17.05
N TYR A 87 -26.71 5.06 -16.91
CA TYR A 87 -26.26 4.50 -15.63
C TYR A 87 -24.99 5.20 -15.10
N SER A 88 -24.32 6.00 -15.93
CA SER A 88 -23.12 6.81 -15.63
C SER A 88 -23.15 7.51 -14.27
N GLU A 89 -24.27 8.15 -13.91
CA GLU A 89 -24.33 9.17 -12.86
C GLU A 89 -24.41 8.62 -11.42
N ARG A 90 -24.51 7.30 -11.24
CA ARG A 90 -24.73 6.68 -9.91
C ARG A 90 -23.65 5.69 -9.48
N VAL A 91 -22.67 5.43 -10.34
CA VAL A 91 -21.55 4.54 -10.03
C VAL A 91 -20.62 5.20 -9.01
N SER A 92 -20.15 4.42 -8.03
CA SER A 92 -19.19 4.86 -7.01
C SER A 92 -17.85 4.16 -7.17
N VAL A 93 -16.77 4.89 -6.91
CA VAL A 93 -15.40 4.34 -6.80
C VAL A 93 -14.89 4.63 -5.39
N HIS A 94 -14.25 3.65 -4.78
CA HIS A 94 -13.58 3.81 -3.49
C HIS A 94 -12.08 3.83 -3.73
N LEU A 95 -11.42 4.92 -3.37
CA LEU A 95 -9.97 4.98 -3.25
C LEU A 95 -9.59 4.71 -1.80
N THR A 96 -8.56 3.90 -1.58
CA THR A 96 -8.08 3.55 -0.23
C THR A 96 -6.57 3.52 -0.15
N GLY A 97 -6.06 3.80 1.04
CA GLY A 97 -4.65 4.09 1.24
C GLY A 97 -4.31 4.33 2.70
N TYR A 98 -3.19 4.99 2.93
CA TYR A 98 -2.71 5.30 4.27
C TYR A 98 -1.98 6.64 4.29
N TYR A 99 -2.20 7.42 5.34
CA TYR A 99 -1.38 8.58 5.66
C TYR A 99 0.03 8.15 6.02
N CYS A 100 1.00 8.87 5.48
CA CYS A 100 2.38 8.82 5.90
C CYS A 100 2.43 9.27 7.37
N LEU A 101 3.04 8.44 8.23
CA LEU A 101 3.35 8.90 9.57
C LEU A 101 4.58 9.80 9.42
N GLU A 102 4.48 11.04 9.90
CA GLU A 102 5.70 11.81 10.16
C GLU A 102 6.49 11.05 11.22
N GLN A 103 7.63 10.49 10.82
CA GLN A 103 8.63 10.07 11.79
C GLN A 103 9.16 11.34 12.45
N SER A 104 8.62 11.67 13.62
CA SER A 104 9.37 12.44 14.61
C SER A 104 10.75 11.79 14.72
N GLN A 105 11.81 12.60 14.67
CA GLN A 105 13.21 12.14 14.62
C GLN A 105 13.70 11.51 15.95
N ASP A 106 12.77 10.97 16.74
CA ASP A 106 12.93 10.38 18.06
C ASP A 106 12.64 8.85 18.06
N GLU A 107 12.31 8.24 16.91
CA GLU A 107 12.27 6.78 16.79
C GLU A 107 13.68 6.22 16.49
N GLU A 108 14.35 5.75 17.55
CA GLU A 108 15.68 5.16 17.46
C GLU A 108 15.75 3.93 16.54
N SER A 109 16.96 3.73 16.02
CA SER A 109 17.39 2.70 15.08
C SER A 109 16.96 1.26 15.43
N PHE A 110 15.76 0.83 15.01
CA PHE A 110 15.37 -0.59 15.00
C PHE A 110 15.79 -1.27 13.69
N CYS A 111 17.09 -1.59 13.59
CA CYS A 111 17.61 -2.46 12.55
C CYS A 111 17.19 -3.91 12.85
N GLY A 112 16.10 -4.37 12.23
CA GLY A 112 15.64 -5.75 12.35
C GLY A 112 16.45 -6.71 11.48
N GLU A 113 17.41 -7.41 12.08
CA GLU A 113 17.89 -8.71 11.59
C GLU A 113 17.13 -9.80 12.35
N GLU A 114 16.24 -10.53 11.67
CA GLU A 114 15.64 -11.76 12.21
C GLU A 114 16.46 -12.95 11.71
N GLU A 115 17.15 -13.64 12.62
CA GLU A 115 17.85 -14.91 12.34
C GLU A 115 16.86 -16.08 12.21
N ASP A 116 17.16 -17.00 11.28
CA ASP A 116 16.40 -18.25 11.08
C ASP A 116 16.44 -19.17 12.32
N GLU A 117 15.29 -19.41 12.96
CA GLU A 117 15.15 -20.48 13.96
C GLU A 117 15.21 -21.87 13.30
N LEU A 118 16.41 -22.45 13.21
CA LEU A 118 16.60 -23.85 12.83
C LEU A 118 16.17 -24.80 13.96
N ILE A 119 15.05 -25.49 13.75
CA ILE A 119 14.54 -26.56 14.62
C ILE A 119 15.59 -27.68 14.70
N SER A 120 15.94 -28.07 15.92
CA SER A 120 16.84 -29.20 16.21
C SER A 120 16.06 -30.47 16.46
N GLU A 121 16.35 -31.53 15.70
CA GLU A 121 16.02 -32.91 16.06
C GLU A 121 17.30 -33.62 16.51
N GLU A 122 17.24 -34.31 17.65
CA GLU A 122 18.30 -35.21 18.09
C GLU A 122 18.33 -36.47 17.21
N GLU A 123 19.51 -36.85 16.70
CA GLU A 123 19.79 -38.27 16.54
C GLU A 123 21.24 -38.62 16.93
N SER A 124 21.38 -39.76 17.60
CA SER A 124 22.60 -40.27 18.22
C SER A 124 23.41 -41.12 17.24
N SER A 125 24.74 -40.99 17.23
CA SER A 125 25.69 -42.08 16.93
C SER A 125 27.13 -41.72 17.35
N GLU A 126 27.99 -42.73 17.40
CA GLU A 126 29.18 -42.82 18.26
C GLU A 126 30.54 -42.61 17.54
N GLU A 127 31.61 -42.66 18.35
CA GLU A 127 33.04 -42.94 18.04
C GLU A 127 34.01 -41.82 17.62
N GLU A 128 35.29 -42.13 17.83
CA GLU A 128 36.36 -41.20 18.25
C GLU A 128 37.31 -40.71 17.14
N GLY A 129 38.06 -39.63 17.45
CA GLY A 129 39.25 -39.25 16.70
C GLY A 129 39.93 -37.97 17.22
N GLU A 130 41.05 -38.10 17.94
CA GLU A 130 41.93 -36.95 18.27
C GLU A 130 42.57 -36.33 17.00
N PHE A 131 42.72 -34.99 16.94
CA PHE A 131 44.05 -34.33 17.03
C PHE A 131 44.02 -32.78 16.79
N SER A 132 44.36 -32.03 17.84
CA SER A 132 45.03 -30.70 17.90
C SER A 132 44.52 -29.43 17.16
N LYS A 133 44.45 -28.30 17.92
CA LYS A 133 45.03 -26.94 17.67
C LYS A 133 44.84 -26.27 16.28
N GLU A 134 44.60 -24.97 16.11
CA GLU A 134 44.59 -23.74 16.95
C GLU A 134 43.92 -22.64 16.06
N ASP A 135 43.37 -21.48 16.48
CA ASP A 135 43.40 -20.69 17.72
C ASP A 135 42.22 -19.64 17.69
N PHE A 136 42.17 -18.71 18.66
CA PHE A 136 41.40 -17.43 18.75
C PHE A 136 39.92 -17.38 19.20
N GLY A 137 39.74 -16.81 20.41
CA GLY A 137 38.88 -15.62 20.62
C GLY A 137 37.40 -15.86 20.91
N GLU A 138 36.99 -16.32 22.10
CA GLU A 138 36.90 -15.55 23.37
C GLU A 138 35.77 -14.48 23.42
N VAL A 139 34.68 -14.84 24.14
CA VAL A 139 33.72 -14.05 24.97
C VAL A 139 32.92 -12.85 24.39
N SER A 140 31.69 -12.53 24.84
CA SER A 140 30.71 -13.23 25.71
C SER A 140 29.41 -12.42 25.89
N LEU A 141 28.27 -13.13 25.91
CA LEU A 141 27.06 -12.91 26.72
C LEU A 141 26.33 -11.54 26.74
N THR A 142 25.09 -11.57 26.26
CA THR A 142 23.83 -11.15 26.93
C THR A 142 23.76 -9.78 27.65
N ARG A 143 22.67 -9.04 27.40
CA ARG A 143 21.45 -9.18 28.26
C ARG A 143 20.20 -8.49 27.72
N LEU A 144 19.11 -9.27 27.73
CA LEU A 144 17.73 -8.97 28.14
C LEU A 144 17.30 -7.49 28.23
N HIS A 145 16.18 -7.22 27.55
CA HIS A 145 15.34 -6.04 27.76
C HIS A 145 14.85 -5.91 29.21
N LEU A 146 14.64 -4.65 29.61
CA LEU A 146 13.74 -4.21 30.68
C LEU A 146 12.94 -3.01 30.18
#